data_AF-A0A925TTF3-F1
#
_entry.id   AF-A0A925TTF3-F1
#
_cell.length_a   1.000
_cell.length_b   1.000
_cell.length_c   1.000
_cell.angle_alpha   90.00
_cell.angle_beta   90.00
_cell.angle_gamma   90.00
#
_symmetry.space_group_name_H-M   'P 1'
#
loop_
_entity.id
_entity.type
_entity.pdbx_description
1 polymer ?
#
loop_
_entity_poly.entity_id
_entity_poly.type
_entity_poly.pdbx_seq_one_letter_code
_entity_poly.pdbx_strand_id
1 'polypeptide(L)'
;SLSLQLSGGVLPGTVDFYKFQFSNAWYKSLYKDLTLLVSSRFGYLGKFNESDYTPYINYFYMGGSGLSPLPTVQLRGYEDRTIGVFDPSINLYTGNVYTKFNAELRYPITLNPTASVWVLAFAEAGNLWARPRDVNLGDLKRSAGLGIRVLLPILGAPIGLDYGYGFDAVPANPTRRQQGWVFTFSFGQFAQ
;
A
#
# COMPACT_ATOMS: atom_id res chain seq x y z
N SER A 1 -6.99 12.60 -3.33
CA SER A 1 -7.63 12.16 -4.58
C SER A 1 -8.75 11.18 -4.27
N LEU A 2 -9.73 11.13 -5.16
CA LEU A 2 -10.83 10.17 -5.11
C LEU A 2 -10.92 9.47 -6.47
N SER A 3 -11.03 8.15 -6.47
CA SER A 3 -11.20 7.34 -7.68
C SER A 3 -12.40 6.44 -7.50
N LEU A 4 -13.29 6.48 -8.49
CA LEU A 4 -14.44 5.59 -8.62
C LEU A 4 -14.33 4.88 -9.96
N GLN A 5 -14.39 3.55 -9.93
CA GLN A 5 -14.45 2.72 -11.13
C GLN A 5 -15.74 1.92 -11.07
N LEU A 6 -16.51 1.98 -12.14
CA LEU A 6 -17.76 1.25 -12.30
C LEU A 6 -17.63 0.38 -13.55
N SER A 7 -17.95 -0.89 -13.42
CA SER A 7 -18.01 -1.82 -14.55
C SER A 7 -19.31 -2.62 -14.45
N GLY A 8 -20.02 -2.73 -15.58
CA GLY A 8 -21.27 -3.48 -15.65
C GLY A 8 -22.51 -2.75 -15.09
N GLY A 9 -23.57 -3.50 -14.76
CA GLY A 9 -24.87 -2.98 -14.33
C GLY A 9 -25.67 -2.32 -15.47
N VAL A 10 -25.80 -0.99 -15.44
CA VAL A 10 -26.44 -0.20 -16.52
C VAL A 10 -25.51 0.05 -17.72
N LEU A 11 -24.23 -0.30 -17.59
CA LEU A 11 -23.23 -0.16 -18.64
C LEU A 11 -22.91 -1.54 -19.26
N PRO A 12 -22.60 -1.60 -20.57
CA PRO A 12 -22.21 -2.86 -21.21
C PRO A 12 -20.89 -3.38 -20.60
N GLY A 13 -20.92 -4.56 -19.99
CA GLY A 13 -19.78 -5.24 -19.41
C GLY A 13 -20.17 -6.64 -18.94
N THR A 14 -19.25 -7.60 -19.01
CA THR A 14 -19.46 -8.97 -18.50
C THR A 14 -19.10 -9.14 -17.03
N VAL A 15 -18.60 -8.06 -16.40
CA VAL A 15 -18.13 -8.05 -15.01
C VAL A 15 -18.80 -6.89 -14.29
N ASP A 16 -19.57 -7.21 -13.26
CA ASP A 16 -20.37 -6.26 -12.48
C ASP A 16 -19.66 -5.93 -11.15
N PHE A 17 -18.95 -4.80 -11.10
CA PHE A 17 -18.31 -4.34 -9.88
C PHE A 17 -18.24 -2.83 -9.78
N TYR A 18 -18.12 -2.35 -8.54
CA TYR A 18 -17.79 -0.96 -8.25
C TYR A 18 -16.60 -0.90 -7.29
N LYS A 19 -15.64 -0.05 -7.62
CA LYS A 19 -14.39 0.11 -6.88
C LYS A 19 -14.21 1.56 -6.50
N PHE A 20 -14.07 1.80 -5.22
CA PHE A 20 -13.85 3.09 -4.62
C PHE A 20 -12.47 3.14 -3.99
N GLN A 21 -11.71 4.18 -4.27
CA GLN A 21 -10.41 4.43 -3.65
C GLN A 21 -10.31 5.89 -3.24
N PHE A 22 -10.03 6.12 -1.97
CA PHE A 22 -9.79 7.43 -1.41
C PHE A 22 -8.34 7.50 -0.92
N SER A 23 -7.62 8.55 -1.31
CA SER A 23 -6.25 8.80 -0.87
C SER A 23 -6.12 10.24 -0.43
N ASN A 24 -5.48 10.45 0.70
CA ASN A 24 -5.22 11.76 1.27
C ASN A 24 -3.77 11.84 1.72
N ALA A 25 -3.10 12.95 1.41
CA ALA A 25 -1.69 13.17 1.73
C ALA A 25 -1.52 14.62 2.19
N TRP A 26 -0.79 14.80 3.29
CA TRP A 26 -0.53 16.08 3.94
C TRP A 26 0.97 16.24 4.11
N TYR A 27 1.48 17.37 3.68
CA TYR A 27 2.88 17.74 3.82
C TYR A 27 3.00 18.91 4.77
N LYS A 28 3.88 18.80 5.76
CA LYS A 28 4.18 19.87 6.69
C LYS A 28 5.68 19.96 6.89
N SER A 29 6.27 21.11 6.55
CA SER A 29 7.64 21.41 6.99
C SER A 29 7.62 21.61 8.51
N LEU A 30 8.45 20.85 9.22
CA LEU A 30 8.57 20.93 10.67
C LEU A 30 9.69 21.89 11.07
N TYR A 31 10.88 21.67 10.51
CA TYR A 31 12.07 22.45 10.83
C TYR A 31 13.07 22.41 9.68
N LYS A 32 13.46 23.58 9.17
CA LYS A 32 14.32 23.71 7.96
C LYS A 32 13.76 22.83 6.84
N ASP A 33 14.58 21.93 6.31
CA ASP A 33 14.21 21.04 5.21
C ASP A 33 13.60 19.71 5.68
N LEU A 34 13.38 19.54 6.99
CA LEU A 34 12.68 18.37 7.52
C LEU A 34 11.18 18.47 7.24
N THR A 35 10.69 17.55 6.41
CA THR A 35 9.29 17.49 5.98
C THR A 35 8.60 16.26 6.54
N LEU A 36 7.47 16.46 7.21
CA LEU A 36 6.55 15.40 7.61
C LEU A 36 5.51 15.19 6.51
N LEU A 37 5.43 13.96 6.00
CA LEU A 37 4.32 13.46 5.20
C LEU A 37 3.42 12.61 6.11
N VAL A 38 2.13 12.89 6.09
CA VAL A 38 1.11 11.98 6.64
C VAL A 38 0.15 11.64 5.52
N SER A 39 -0.08 10.36 5.27
CA SER A 39 -1.05 9.92 4.28
C SER A 39 -1.95 8.82 4.79
N SER A 40 -3.17 8.82 4.27
CA SER A 40 -4.18 7.80 4.52
C SER A 40 -4.77 7.35 3.20
N ARG A 41 -4.99 6.05 3.07
CA ARG A 41 -5.56 5.42 1.89
C ARG A 41 -6.61 4.41 2.31
N PHE A 42 -7.74 4.47 1.64
CA PHE A 42 -8.86 3.59 1.85
C PHE A 42 -9.30 3.06 0.50
N GLY A 43 -9.72 1.81 0.45
CA GLY A 43 -10.34 1.26 -0.73
C GLY A 43 -11.42 0.28 -0.40
N TYR A 44 -12.41 0.24 -1.27
CA TYR A 44 -13.55 -0.65 -1.20
C TYR A 44 -13.87 -1.17 -2.59
N LEU A 45 -14.10 -2.48 -2.68
CA LEU A 45 -14.54 -3.19 -3.87
C LEU A 45 -15.84 -3.89 -3.50
N GLY A 46 -16.90 -3.54 -4.22
CA GLY A 46 -18.20 -4.19 -4.11
C GLY A 46 -18.64 -4.77 -5.44
N LYS A 47 -19.62 -5.66 -5.36
CA LYS A 47 -20.30 -6.28 -6.50
C LYS A 47 -21.74 -5.81 -6.53
N PHE A 48 -22.37 -5.79 -7.70
CA PHE A 48 -23.79 -5.44 -7.80
C PHE A 48 -24.68 -6.59 -7.32
N ASN A 49 -24.36 -7.83 -7.71
CA ASN A 49 -24.95 -9.04 -7.10
C ASN A 49 -23.87 -9.93 -6.46
N GLU A 50 -24.24 -10.67 -5.42
CA GLU A 50 -23.31 -11.55 -4.71
C GLU A 50 -22.80 -12.72 -5.56
N SER A 51 -23.60 -13.16 -6.54
CA SER A 51 -23.25 -14.22 -7.50
C SER A 51 -22.26 -13.79 -8.57
N ASP A 52 -21.99 -12.48 -8.71
CA ASP A 52 -21.21 -11.98 -9.82
C ASP A 52 -19.73 -12.36 -9.65
N TYR A 53 -19.11 -12.78 -10.76
CA TYR A 53 -17.70 -13.08 -10.79
C TYR A 53 -16.88 -11.79 -10.80
N THR A 54 -15.85 -11.72 -9.97
CA THR A 54 -14.88 -10.61 -9.97
C THR A 54 -13.51 -11.16 -10.33
N PRO A 55 -12.92 -10.74 -11.46
CA PRO A 55 -11.57 -11.11 -11.84
C PRO A 55 -10.55 -10.77 -10.75
N TYR A 56 -9.57 -11.64 -10.56
CA TYR A 56 -8.55 -11.49 -9.51
C TYR A 56 -7.73 -10.21 -9.60
N ILE A 57 -7.63 -9.63 -10.80
CA ILE A 57 -6.95 -8.34 -11.06
C ILE A 57 -7.69 -7.14 -10.45
N ASN A 58 -8.95 -7.30 -10.04
CA ASN A 58 -9.75 -6.22 -9.47
C ASN A 58 -9.68 -6.17 -7.94
N TYR A 59 -9.39 -7.30 -7.29
CA TYR A 59 -9.20 -7.36 -5.84
C TYR A 59 -8.05 -6.48 -5.36
N PHE A 60 -8.01 -6.18 -4.08
CA PHE A 60 -6.86 -5.53 -3.47
C PHE A 60 -5.93 -6.59 -2.88
N TYR A 61 -4.64 -6.28 -2.93
CA TYR A 61 -3.58 -7.03 -2.27
C TYR A 61 -2.79 -6.07 -1.40
N MET A 62 -2.07 -6.56 -0.40
CA MET A 62 -1.27 -5.70 0.48
C MET A 62 0.04 -6.37 0.89
N GLY A 63 1.09 -5.55 1.05
CA GLY A 63 2.42 -5.98 1.48
C GLY A 63 3.52 -5.53 0.52
N GLY A 64 4.76 -5.69 0.99
CA GLY A 64 5.99 -5.53 0.23
C GLY A 64 6.15 -4.17 -0.46
N SER A 65 6.67 -4.22 -1.67
CA SER A 65 7.11 -3.05 -2.45
C SER A 65 6.00 -2.40 -3.26
N GLY A 66 4.89 -3.11 -3.49
CA GLY A 66 3.89 -2.69 -4.47
C GLY A 66 4.34 -2.84 -5.94
N LEU A 67 5.54 -3.36 -6.22
CA LEU A 67 6.01 -3.72 -7.57
C LEU A 67 5.44 -5.08 -8.02
N SER A 68 4.16 -5.28 -7.77
CA SER A 68 3.42 -6.49 -8.14
C SER A 68 2.64 -6.22 -9.42
N PRO A 69 2.50 -7.21 -10.33
CA PRO A 69 1.59 -7.09 -11.48
C PRO A 69 0.12 -6.98 -11.05
N LEU A 70 -0.19 -7.32 -9.80
CA LEU A 70 -1.50 -7.17 -9.19
C LEU A 70 -1.61 -5.84 -8.44
N PRO A 71 -2.80 -5.23 -8.33
CA PRO A 71 -3.02 -3.97 -7.60
C PRO A 71 -2.73 -4.13 -6.10
N THR A 72 -1.45 -4.00 -5.77
CA THR A 72 -0.93 -4.26 -4.43
C THR A 72 -0.66 -2.95 -3.74
N VAL A 73 -1.35 -2.73 -2.62
CA VAL A 73 -1.09 -1.62 -1.72
C VAL A 73 0.19 -1.94 -0.97
N GLN A 74 1.25 -1.20 -1.28
CA GLN A 74 2.54 -1.30 -0.61
C GLN A 74 2.37 -1.22 0.92
N LEU A 75 3.02 -2.11 1.67
CA LEU A 75 3.19 -2.00 3.11
C LEU A 75 4.60 -2.50 3.45
N ARG A 76 5.52 -1.56 3.67
CA ARG A 76 6.95 -1.84 3.88
C ARG A 76 7.13 -2.57 5.20
N GLY A 77 8.16 -3.42 5.31
CA GLY A 77 8.34 -4.30 6.47
C GLY A 77 7.52 -5.59 6.43
N TYR A 78 6.68 -5.77 5.41
CA TYR A 78 5.92 -7.00 5.14
C TYR A 78 6.27 -7.55 3.77
N GLU A 79 6.12 -8.87 3.57
CA GLU A 79 6.31 -9.49 2.26
C GLU A 79 5.10 -9.21 1.34
N ASP A 80 5.33 -9.21 0.02
CA ASP A 80 4.27 -8.95 -0.97
C ASP A 80 3.14 -9.98 -0.86
N ARG A 81 1.89 -9.50 -0.81
CA ARG A 81 0.66 -10.33 -0.80
C ARG A 81 0.56 -11.30 0.38
N THR A 82 1.02 -10.88 1.56
CA THR A 82 0.94 -11.68 2.79
C THR A 82 -0.17 -11.25 3.75
N ILE A 83 -0.77 -10.09 3.49
CA ILE A 83 -1.83 -9.50 4.31
C ILE A 83 -3.15 -9.63 3.58
N GLY A 84 -4.20 -10.06 4.28
CA GLY A 84 -5.53 -10.27 3.74
C GLY A 84 -6.16 -11.57 4.21
N VAL A 85 -7.25 -11.95 3.55
CA VAL A 85 -7.91 -13.24 3.71
C VAL A 85 -7.45 -14.16 2.59
N PHE A 86 -7.12 -15.40 2.93
CA PHE A 86 -6.74 -16.40 1.94
C PHE A 86 -7.94 -16.79 1.08
N ASP A 87 -7.85 -16.61 -0.25
CA ASP A 87 -8.84 -17.10 -1.21
C ASP A 87 -8.30 -18.39 -1.88
N PRO A 88 -8.89 -19.56 -1.58
CA PRO A 88 -8.47 -20.83 -2.16
C PRO A 88 -8.59 -20.90 -3.68
N SER A 89 -9.50 -20.11 -4.28
CA SER A 89 -9.80 -20.15 -5.71
C SER A 89 -8.65 -19.61 -6.56
N ILE A 90 -7.90 -18.65 -6.01
CA ILE A 90 -6.78 -17.99 -6.68
C ILE A 90 -5.44 -18.23 -5.96
N ASN A 91 -5.46 -18.95 -4.84
CA ASN A 91 -4.31 -19.27 -4.01
C ASN A 91 -3.49 -18.04 -3.58
N LEU A 92 -4.19 -16.96 -3.19
CA LEU A 92 -3.59 -15.68 -2.80
C LEU A 92 -4.32 -15.08 -1.59
N TYR A 93 -3.59 -14.31 -0.78
CA TYR A 93 -4.20 -13.43 0.23
C TYR A 93 -4.74 -12.19 -0.45
N THR A 94 -6.01 -11.91 -0.23
CA THR A 94 -6.76 -10.87 -0.93
C THR A 94 -7.78 -10.21 0.00
N GLY A 95 -8.40 -9.14 -0.48
CA GLY A 95 -9.54 -8.54 0.17
C GLY A 95 -10.24 -7.51 -0.70
N ASN A 96 -11.44 -7.18 -0.25
CA ASN A 96 -12.31 -6.21 -0.90
C ASN A 96 -12.19 -4.83 -0.25
N VAL A 97 -11.71 -4.76 0.99
CA VAL A 97 -11.63 -3.51 1.74
C VAL A 97 -10.24 -3.38 2.32
N TYR A 98 -9.60 -2.24 2.15
CA TYR A 98 -8.33 -1.97 2.82
C TYR A 98 -8.31 -0.59 3.45
N THR A 99 -7.46 -0.47 4.46
CA THR A 99 -7.08 0.81 5.06
C THR A 99 -5.58 0.81 5.25
N LYS A 100 -4.93 1.92 4.90
CA LYS A 100 -3.51 2.15 5.12
C LYS A 100 -3.30 3.57 5.63
N PHE A 101 -2.50 3.69 6.68
CA PHE A 101 -1.93 4.92 7.18
C PHE A 101 -0.42 4.88 7.01
N ASN A 102 0.16 6.03 6.71
CA ASN A 102 1.59 6.21 6.54
C ASN A 102 2.00 7.55 7.11
N ALA A 103 3.08 7.56 7.87
CA ALA A 103 3.76 8.75 8.32
C ALA A 103 5.23 8.64 7.93
N GLU A 104 5.76 9.66 7.25
CA GLU A 104 7.16 9.71 6.85
C GLU A 104 7.78 11.03 7.25
N LEU A 105 8.94 10.97 7.88
CA LEU A 105 9.82 12.11 8.08
C LEU A 105 10.91 12.06 7.02
N ARG A 106 10.99 13.10 6.19
CA ARG A 106 11.92 13.19 5.07
C ARG A 106 12.90 14.34 5.28
N TYR A 107 14.18 14.06 5.08
CA TYR A 107 15.24 15.07 5.12
C TYR A 107 16.08 14.98 3.83
N PRO A 108 16.20 16.07 3.06
CA PRO A 108 17.05 16.08 1.87
C PRO A 108 18.53 16.11 2.30
N ILE A 109 19.31 15.18 1.76
CA ILE A 109 20.78 15.21 1.89
C ILE A 109 21.38 16.06 0.77
N THR A 110 20.89 15.89 -0.45
CA THR A 110 21.34 16.66 -1.62
C THR A 110 20.18 16.93 -2.55
N LEU A 111 20.14 18.14 -3.09
CA LEU A 111 19.12 18.62 -4.03
C LEU A 111 19.80 19.06 -5.33
N ASN A 112 20.74 18.25 -5.81
CA ASN A 112 21.46 18.55 -7.05
C ASN A 112 20.59 18.26 -8.28
N PRO A 113 20.72 19.06 -9.36
CA PRO A 113 19.98 18.85 -10.61
C PRO A 113 20.23 17.48 -11.26
N THR A 114 21.39 16.86 -11.00
CA THR A 114 21.74 15.54 -11.55
C THR A 114 21.21 14.39 -10.70
N ALA A 115 21.09 14.58 -9.39
CA ALA A 115 20.61 13.57 -8.45
C ALA A 115 20.12 14.25 -7.17
N SER A 116 18.86 14.02 -6.81
CA SER A 116 18.30 14.45 -5.53
C SER A 116 18.16 13.24 -4.62
N VAL A 117 18.69 13.34 -3.39
CA VAL A 117 18.67 12.25 -2.41
C VAL A 117 18.01 12.72 -1.13
N TRP A 118 17.05 11.93 -0.66
CA TRP A 118 16.41 12.09 0.64
C TRP A 118 16.65 10.86 1.48
N VAL A 119 16.85 11.07 2.77
CA VAL A 119 16.66 10.03 3.76
C VAL A 119 15.28 10.19 4.37
N LEU A 120 14.68 9.08 4.74
CA LEU A 120 13.42 9.07 5.42
C LEU A 120 13.37 8.07 6.56
N ALA A 121 12.59 8.40 7.57
CA ALA A 121 12.08 7.46 8.55
C ALA A 121 10.58 7.33 8.31
N PHE A 122 10.05 6.11 8.38
CA PHE A 122 8.65 5.86 8.12
C PHE A 122 8.02 5.01 9.22
N ALA A 123 6.72 5.21 9.40
CA ALA A 123 5.84 4.33 10.16
C ALA A 123 4.58 4.09 9.31
N GLU A 124 4.24 2.83 9.10
CA GLU A 124 3.06 2.42 8.35
C GLU A 124 2.16 1.54 9.20
N ALA A 125 0.87 1.62 8.95
CA ALA A 125 -0.12 0.75 9.54
C ALA A 125 -1.18 0.45 8.49
N GLY A 126 -1.42 -0.82 8.18
CA GLY A 126 -2.42 -1.17 7.19
C GLY A 126 -2.97 -2.57 7.38
N ASN A 127 -4.18 -2.80 6.87
CA ASN A 127 -4.74 -4.13 6.77
C ASN A 127 -5.76 -4.20 5.62
N LEU A 128 -6.11 -5.44 5.27
CA LEU A 128 -6.93 -5.84 4.14
C LEU A 128 -7.94 -6.89 4.61
N TRP A 129 -9.22 -6.69 4.29
CA TRP A 129 -10.34 -7.51 4.75
C TRP A 129 -11.25 -7.94 3.60
N ALA A 130 -11.96 -9.05 3.78
CA ALA A 130 -12.90 -9.57 2.79
C ALA A 130 -14.22 -8.79 2.73
N ARG A 131 -14.72 -8.25 3.85
CA ARG A 131 -16.00 -7.51 3.90
C ARG A 131 -15.86 -6.24 4.73
N PRO A 132 -16.66 -5.18 4.45
CA PRO A 132 -16.64 -3.93 5.22
C PRO A 132 -16.93 -4.12 6.72
N ARG A 133 -17.78 -5.08 7.06
CA ARG A 133 -18.14 -5.40 8.44
C ARG A 133 -17.02 -6.04 9.25
N ASP A 134 -15.98 -6.56 8.58
CA ASP A 134 -14.84 -7.21 9.21
C ASP A 134 -13.71 -6.21 9.52
N VAL A 135 -13.87 -4.93 9.12
CA VAL A 135 -12.87 -3.89 9.30
C VAL A 135 -12.65 -3.63 10.79
N ASN A 136 -11.41 -3.82 11.21
CA ASN A 136 -10.97 -3.57 12.58
C ASN A 136 -9.69 -2.72 12.60
N LEU A 137 -9.83 -1.43 12.91
CA LEU A 137 -8.68 -0.51 12.99
C LEU A 137 -7.74 -0.79 14.17
N GLY A 138 -8.13 -1.66 15.11
CA GLY A 138 -7.27 -2.14 16.19
C GLY A 138 -6.29 -3.25 15.77
N ASP A 139 -6.58 -3.97 14.70
CA ASP A 139 -5.71 -5.03 14.14
C ASP A 139 -5.07 -4.57 12.83
N LEU A 140 -4.42 -3.41 12.85
CA LEU A 140 -3.59 -2.96 11.73
C LEU A 140 -2.21 -3.59 11.83
N LYS A 141 -1.68 -4.06 10.70
CA LYS A 141 -0.30 -4.54 10.62
C LYS A 141 0.62 -3.33 10.53
N ARG A 142 1.43 -3.16 11.57
CA ARG A 142 2.29 -1.98 11.77
C ARG A 142 3.71 -2.29 11.36
N SER A 143 4.37 -1.30 10.81
CA SER A 143 5.80 -1.35 10.55
C SER A 143 6.44 0.01 10.73
N ALA A 144 7.75 0.00 10.98
CA ALA A 144 8.55 1.20 10.99
C ALA A 144 9.92 0.90 10.40
N GLY A 145 10.56 1.91 9.86
CA GLY A 145 11.84 1.70 9.20
C GLY A 145 12.51 2.98 8.75
N LEU A 146 13.64 2.77 8.10
CA LEU A 146 14.44 3.80 7.47
C LEU A 146 14.49 3.54 5.98
N GLY A 147 14.58 4.61 5.20
CA GLY A 147 14.66 4.51 3.76
C GLY A 147 15.49 5.61 3.15
N ILE A 148 15.94 5.36 1.95
CA ILE A 148 16.62 6.31 1.08
C ILE A 148 15.77 6.44 -0.18
N ARG A 149 15.65 7.67 -0.68
CA ARG A 149 15.01 7.98 -1.95
C ARG A 149 16.02 8.70 -2.82
N VAL A 150 16.18 8.22 -4.04
CA VAL A 150 17.07 8.78 -5.04
C VAL A 150 16.24 9.11 -6.28
N LEU A 151 16.12 10.39 -6.60
CA LEU A 151 15.56 10.83 -7.87
C LEU A 151 16.71 11.09 -8.84
N LEU A 152 16.81 10.23 -9.86
CA LEU A 152 17.69 10.42 -11.00
C LEU A 152 16.84 10.90 -12.18
N PRO A 153 16.92 12.18 -12.60
CA PRO A 153 16.10 12.70 -13.68
C PRO A 153 16.22 11.91 -14.98
N ILE A 154 17.40 11.34 -15.24
CA ILE A 154 17.67 10.48 -16.40
C ILE A 154 16.80 9.21 -16.45
N LEU A 155 16.33 8.70 -15.31
CA LEU A 155 15.49 7.50 -15.24
C LEU A 155 13.99 7.85 -15.26
N GLY A 156 13.64 9.14 -15.22
CA GLY A 156 12.25 9.61 -15.24
C GLY A 156 11.41 9.26 -13.99
N ALA A 157 11.92 8.42 -13.10
CA ALA A 157 11.24 7.98 -11.89
C ALA A 157 12.20 7.90 -10.70
N PRO A 158 11.70 8.18 -9.48
CA PRO A 158 12.51 8.06 -8.28
C PRO A 158 12.60 6.59 -7.84
N ILE A 159 13.76 6.25 -7.29
CA ILE A 159 14.11 4.94 -6.73
C ILE A 159 14.06 5.02 -5.21
N GLY A 160 13.59 3.96 -4.57
CA GLY A 160 13.52 3.85 -3.11
C GLY A 160 14.11 2.54 -2.60
N LEU A 161 14.92 2.66 -1.56
CA LEU A 161 15.40 1.55 -0.76
C LEU A 161 14.86 1.73 0.65
N ASP A 162 14.14 0.74 1.15
CA ASP A 162 13.57 0.77 2.49
C ASP A 162 14.02 -0.45 3.28
N TYR A 163 14.35 -0.21 4.55
CA TYR A 163 14.61 -1.24 5.53
C TYR A 163 13.58 -1.09 6.65
N GLY A 164 12.56 -1.94 6.61
CA GLY A 164 11.42 -1.88 7.50
C GLY A 164 11.35 -3.09 8.42
N TYR A 165 10.81 -2.88 9.60
CA TYR A 165 10.50 -3.93 10.56
C TYR A 165 8.99 -4.07 10.69
N GLY A 166 8.44 -5.25 10.38
CA GLY A 166 7.03 -5.55 10.61
C GLY A 166 6.82 -6.11 12.01
N PHE A 167 6.04 -5.39 12.83
CA PHE A 167 5.83 -5.71 14.24
C PHE A 167 4.80 -6.81 14.47
N ASP A 168 3.85 -6.98 13.56
CA ASP A 168 2.71 -7.86 13.73
C ASP A 168 2.86 -9.12 12.87
N ALA A 169 2.25 -10.22 13.31
CA ALA A 169 2.13 -11.43 12.52
C ALA A 169 1.16 -11.24 11.36
N VAL A 170 1.41 -11.93 10.26
CA VAL A 170 0.54 -11.95 9.08
C VAL A 170 -0.15 -13.29 8.92
N PRO A 171 -1.38 -13.33 8.36
CA PRO A 171 -2.09 -14.58 8.09
C PRO A 171 -1.28 -15.58 7.25
N ALA A 172 -0.44 -15.09 6.33
CA ALA A 172 0.44 -15.92 5.52
C ALA A 172 1.50 -16.70 6.30
N ASN A 173 1.84 -16.28 7.51
CA ASN A 173 2.82 -16.94 8.34
C ASN A 173 2.41 -16.89 9.82
N PRO A 174 1.41 -17.71 10.22
CA PRO A 174 0.81 -17.63 11.54
C PRO A 174 1.74 -18.13 12.66
N THR A 175 2.80 -18.85 12.33
CA THR A 175 3.77 -19.38 13.31
C THR A 175 4.75 -18.32 13.80
N ARG A 176 4.92 -17.22 13.04
CA ARG A 176 5.74 -16.09 13.45
C ARG A 176 4.92 -15.11 14.29
N ARG A 177 5.49 -14.64 15.40
CA ARG A 177 4.89 -13.56 16.22
C ARG A 177 4.97 -12.18 15.56
N GLN A 178 5.88 -12.01 14.61
CA GLN A 178 6.19 -10.77 13.92
C GLN A 178 6.86 -11.09 12.59
N GLN A 179 6.75 -10.20 11.61
CA GLN A 179 7.44 -10.37 10.33
C GLN A 179 8.96 -10.19 10.47
N GLY A 180 9.40 -9.23 11.29
CA GLY A 180 10.81 -8.89 11.46
C GLY A 180 11.33 -7.94 10.38
N TRP A 181 12.65 -7.94 10.18
CA TRP A 181 13.32 -7.05 9.23
C TRP A 181 13.12 -7.50 7.78
N VAL A 182 12.67 -6.58 6.92
CA VAL A 182 12.47 -6.78 5.50
C VAL A 182 13.11 -5.61 4.74
N PHE A 183 13.94 -5.96 3.77
CA PHE A 183 14.47 -5.00 2.79
C PHE A 183 13.50 -4.90 1.62
N THR A 184 13.20 -3.69 1.16
CA THR A 184 12.24 -3.43 0.10
C THR A 184 12.82 -2.45 -0.90
N PHE A 185 12.83 -2.86 -2.17
CA PHE A 185 13.13 -1.99 -3.29
C PHE A 185 11.83 -1.43 -3.87
N SER A 186 11.78 -0.14 -4.17
CA SER A 186 10.61 0.50 -4.78
C SER A 186 11.02 1.40 -5.94
N PHE A 187 10.15 1.51 -6.93
CA PHE A 187 10.35 2.29 -8.14
C PHE A 187 9.02 2.95 -8.55
N GLY A 188 9.07 4.20 -9.00
CA GLY A 188 7.89 4.91 -9.50
C GLY A 188 7.39 6.02 -8.56
N GLN A 189 6.11 6.37 -8.66
CA GLN A 189 5.56 7.49 -7.88
C GLN A 189 5.47 7.16 -6.39
N PHE A 190 6.35 7.75 -5.59
CA PHE A 190 6.17 7.86 -4.15
C PHE A 190 4.98 8.77 -3.87
N ALA A 191 4.11 8.34 -2.95
CA ALA A 191 2.83 8.97 -2.62
C ALA A 191 2.85 10.49 -2.90
N GLN A 192 2.08 10.91 -3.91
CA GLN A 192 1.76 12.31 -4.17
C GLN A 192 0.70 12.78 -3.17
#